data_AF-T1GET2-F1
#
_entry.id   AF-T1GET2-F1
#
_cell.length_a   1.000
_cell.length_b   1.000
_cell.length_c   1.000
_cell.angle_alpha   90.00
_cell.angle_beta   90.00
_cell.angle_gamma   90.00
#
_symmetry.space_group_name_H-M   'P 1'
#
loop_
_entity.id
_entity.type
_entity.pdbx_description
1 polymer ?
#
loop_
_entity_poly.entity_id
_entity_poly.type
_entity_poly.pdbx_seq_one_letter_code
_entity_poly.pdbx_strand_id
1 'polypeptide(L)'
;MIEGTPGKPYGGLLAHFNLVEANMKYRREEVSALLKPHEKVMSITNFPRLGCPLFTSPEYLPTPENTLSAARSLYFPDEGIYPGHPRFKTLTRNIRMRRGEKVQIKLKVFKDKNTILPVEGAPENEPDVVHLDAMGFGMGCCCLQLTFQACNIEEARTLYDQLTPLCPIMLALTAASPVYRGYLTESDCRWNVISASVDCRTDEERGLKPLKENKFRISKSRYDSIDSYLSKDGEKYNDVPLIYDEAVYNRLREGGIDHLLAQHIAHLFIRDTVSLFSEKVCQNDKEDTDHFENIQSTNWQTMRFKPPPPNSSIGWRVEFRPCEAQITDFENAAIVCFVVC
;
A
#
# COMPACT_ATOMS: atom_id res chain seq x y z
N MET A 1 -10.64 10.29 -4.43
CA MET A 1 -10.47 9.60 -3.13
C MET A 1 -10.24 10.64 -2.06
N ILE A 2 -10.64 10.36 -0.82
CA ILE A 2 -10.43 11.23 0.33
C ILE A 2 -9.89 10.35 1.45
N GLU A 3 -8.83 10.79 2.10
CA GLU A 3 -8.30 10.18 3.32
C GLU A 3 -8.61 11.12 4.48
N GLY A 4 -9.08 10.58 5.60
CA GLY A 4 -9.38 11.37 6.78
C GLY A 4 -8.90 10.65 8.04
N THR A 5 -8.44 11.42 9.03
CA THR A 5 -7.95 10.94 10.33
C THR A 5 -8.55 11.80 11.44
N PRO A 6 -8.58 11.33 12.70
CA PRO A 6 -8.94 12.21 13.81
C PRO A 6 -7.92 13.36 13.92
N GLY A 7 -8.37 14.57 14.26
CA GLY A 7 -7.49 15.74 14.38
C GLY A 7 -6.43 15.65 15.48
N LYS A 8 -6.61 14.72 16.43
CA LYS A 8 -5.62 14.32 17.43
C LYS A 8 -5.70 12.80 17.63
N PRO A 9 -4.60 12.12 18.02
CA PRO A 9 -4.65 10.71 18.40
C PRO A 9 -5.64 10.47 19.54
N TYR A 10 -6.30 9.30 19.54
CA TYR A 10 -7.09 8.85 20.69
C TYR A 10 -6.15 8.57 21.89
N GLY A 11 -6.63 8.79 23.12
CA GLY A 11 -5.84 8.48 24.31
C GLY A 11 -5.97 7.01 24.76
N GLY A 12 -5.28 6.62 25.83
CA GLY A 12 -5.21 5.21 26.29
C GLY A 12 -6.37 4.71 27.16
N LEU A 13 -7.43 5.49 27.40
CA LEU A 13 -8.58 5.07 28.19
C LEU A 13 -9.61 4.31 27.35
N LEU A 14 -10.24 3.28 27.93
CA LEU A 14 -11.34 2.54 27.29
C LEU A 14 -12.50 3.45 26.84
N ALA A 15 -12.72 4.57 27.52
CA ALA A 15 -13.75 5.54 27.15
C ALA A 15 -13.55 6.12 25.73
N HIS A 16 -12.32 6.12 25.20
CA HIS A 16 -12.05 6.61 23.85
C HIS A 16 -12.55 5.69 22.75
N PHE A 17 -12.85 4.41 23.03
CA PHE A 17 -13.50 3.53 22.06
C PHE A 17 -14.84 4.08 21.60
N ASN A 18 -15.58 4.72 22.52
CA ASN A 18 -16.87 5.35 22.20
C ASN A 18 -16.75 6.58 21.29
N LEU A 19 -15.53 7.09 21.05
CA LEU A 19 -15.29 8.27 20.20
C LEU A 19 -14.94 7.91 18.75
N VAL A 20 -14.53 6.66 18.48
CA VAL A 20 -14.00 6.26 17.17
C VAL A 20 -15.08 6.39 16.09
N GLU A 21 -16.25 5.81 16.31
CA GLU A 21 -17.37 5.87 15.37
C GLU A 21 -17.88 7.31 15.21
N ALA A 22 -18.05 8.04 16.31
CA ALA A 22 -18.50 9.42 16.28
C ALA A 22 -17.54 10.31 15.47
N ASN A 23 -16.22 10.11 15.60
CA ASN A 23 -15.23 10.82 14.82
C ASN A 23 -15.24 10.42 13.32
N MET A 24 -15.49 9.15 12.99
CA MET A 24 -15.66 8.70 11.60
C MET A 24 -16.90 9.33 10.95
N LYS A 25 -18.04 9.33 11.67
CA LYS A 25 -19.28 10.00 11.23
C LYS A 25 -19.06 11.49 10.98
N TYR A 26 -18.40 12.18 11.92
CA TYR A 26 -18.09 13.59 11.77
C TYR A 26 -17.28 13.88 10.50
N ARG A 27 -16.23 13.09 10.21
CA ARG A 27 -15.46 13.20 8.96
C ARG A 27 -16.33 13.00 7.72
N ARG A 28 -17.23 12.01 7.73
CA ARG A 28 -18.17 11.76 6.63
C ARG A 28 -19.13 12.94 6.43
N GLU A 29 -19.64 13.51 7.52
CA GLU A 29 -20.52 14.68 7.51
C GLU A 29 -19.81 15.91 6.94
N GLU A 30 -18.56 16.18 7.37
CA GLU A 30 -17.74 17.28 6.84
C GLU A 30 -17.54 17.16 5.32
N VAL A 31 -17.20 15.97 4.83
CA VAL A 31 -17.09 15.73 3.39
C VAL A 31 -18.44 15.91 2.71
N SER A 32 -19.51 15.34 3.28
CA SER A 32 -20.85 15.37 2.70
C SER A 32 -21.40 16.79 2.56
N ALA A 33 -21.06 17.69 3.48
CA ALA A 33 -21.44 19.10 3.42
C ALA A 33 -20.83 19.85 2.23
N LEU A 34 -19.74 19.33 1.65
CA LEU A 34 -19.05 19.91 0.50
C LEU A 34 -19.46 19.28 -0.84
N LEU A 35 -20.23 18.19 -0.81
CA LEU A 35 -20.65 17.45 -2.02
C LEU A 35 -21.83 18.13 -2.73
N LYS A 36 -21.87 18.00 -4.05
CA LYS A 36 -23.01 18.44 -4.86
C LYS A 36 -24.22 17.51 -4.68
N PRO A 37 -25.45 17.90 -5.08
CA PRO A 37 -26.67 17.10 -4.87
C PRO A 37 -26.62 15.65 -5.38
N HIS A 38 -25.79 15.35 -6.39
CA HIS A 38 -25.66 14.03 -7.00
C HIS A 38 -24.32 13.33 -6.68
N GLU A 39 -23.57 13.85 -5.70
CA GLU A 39 -22.31 13.27 -5.25
C GLU A 39 -22.51 12.60 -3.89
N LYS A 40 -21.87 11.44 -3.70
CA LYS A 40 -21.86 10.72 -2.42
C LYS A 40 -20.47 10.23 -2.10
N VAL A 41 -20.07 10.38 -0.84
CA VAL A 41 -18.85 9.76 -0.31
C VAL A 41 -19.20 8.37 0.24
N MET A 42 -18.45 7.37 -0.20
CA MET A 42 -18.62 5.98 0.22
C MET A 42 -17.28 5.42 0.70
N SER A 43 -17.32 4.64 1.78
CA SER A 43 -16.18 3.85 2.23
C SER A 43 -16.22 2.50 1.53
N ILE A 44 -15.69 2.44 0.32
CA ILE A 44 -15.59 1.18 -0.45
C ILE A 44 -14.12 0.87 -0.68
N THR A 45 -13.73 -0.39 -0.47
CA THR A 45 -12.36 -0.81 -0.75
C THR A 45 -12.04 -0.66 -2.22
N ASN A 46 -12.84 -1.22 -3.11
CA ASN A 46 -12.62 -1.07 -4.55
C ASN A 46 -13.88 -0.53 -5.23
N PHE A 47 -13.71 0.37 -6.20
CA PHE A 47 -14.80 0.80 -7.05
C PHE A 47 -15.07 -0.29 -8.11
N PRO A 48 -16.24 -0.96 -8.10
CA PRO A 48 -16.44 -2.18 -8.89
C PRO A 48 -16.23 -2.01 -10.40
N ARG A 49 -16.51 -0.82 -10.94
CA ARG A 49 -16.40 -0.49 -12.37
C ARG A 49 -15.17 0.37 -12.69
N LEU A 50 -14.17 0.41 -11.81
CA LEU A 50 -12.93 1.14 -12.08
C LEU A 50 -12.29 0.60 -13.36
N GLY A 51 -11.98 1.47 -14.32
CA GLY A 51 -11.42 1.08 -15.63
C GLY A 51 -12.43 0.55 -16.65
N CYS A 52 -13.73 0.49 -16.34
CA CYS A 52 -14.77 0.26 -17.35
C CYS A 52 -15.07 1.55 -18.14
N PRO A 53 -15.72 1.48 -19.33
CA PRO A 53 -16.19 2.69 -20.01
C PRO A 53 -17.04 3.58 -19.09
N LEU A 54 -16.83 4.90 -19.20
CA LEU A 54 -17.60 5.95 -18.52
C LEU A 54 -17.49 5.93 -16.97
N PHE A 55 -16.38 5.45 -16.40
CA PHE A 55 -16.19 5.40 -14.95
C PHE A 55 -15.73 6.72 -14.31
N THR A 56 -15.39 7.73 -15.11
CA THR A 56 -14.91 9.05 -14.65
C THR A 56 -15.94 10.15 -14.91
N SER A 57 -15.88 11.22 -14.11
CA SER A 57 -16.69 12.43 -14.32
C SER A 57 -15.80 13.68 -14.17
N PRO A 58 -15.62 14.50 -15.22
CA PRO A 58 -16.12 14.28 -16.58
C PRO A 58 -15.51 13.02 -17.22
N GLU A 59 -16.10 12.58 -18.33
CA GLU A 59 -15.67 11.35 -19.00
C GLU A 59 -14.29 11.53 -19.66
N TYR A 60 -13.38 10.61 -19.34
CA TYR A 60 -12.05 10.52 -19.94
C TYR A 60 -11.79 9.12 -20.50
N LEU A 61 -11.12 9.08 -21.65
CA LEU A 61 -10.70 7.85 -22.30
C LEU A 61 -9.22 7.57 -22.03
N PRO A 62 -8.81 6.31 -21.85
CA PRO A 62 -7.41 5.94 -21.73
C PRO A 62 -6.63 6.24 -23.02
N THR A 63 -5.37 6.64 -22.88
CA THR A 63 -4.48 7.02 -24.00
C THR A 63 -3.16 6.23 -23.97
N PRO A 64 -3.20 4.90 -24.23
CA PRO A 64 -2.03 4.03 -24.07
C PRO A 64 -0.84 4.41 -24.99
N GLU A 65 -1.14 4.93 -26.18
CA GLU A 65 -0.12 5.35 -27.16
C GLU A 65 0.48 6.73 -26.87
N ASN A 66 -0.11 7.50 -25.95
CA ASN A 66 0.40 8.82 -25.62
C ASN A 66 1.68 8.70 -24.79
N THR A 67 2.79 9.19 -25.35
CA THR A 67 4.08 9.08 -24.69
C THR A 67 4.17 9.87 -23.38
N LEU A 68 3.34 10.91 -23.23
CA LEU A 68 3.24 11.75 -22.04
C LEU A 68 2.37 11.15 -20.93
N SER A 69 1.53 10.14 -21.24
CA SER A 69 0.73 9.46 -20.23
C SER A 69 1.64 8.81 -19.18
N ALA A 70 1.32 9.07 -17.92
CA ALA A 70 1.96 8.48 -16.76
C ALA A 70 1.73 6.97 -16.75
N ALA A 71 0.47 6.52 -16.84
CA ALA A 71 0.12 5.10 -16.75
C ALA A 71 0.31 4.33 -18.07
N ARG A 72 0.02 4.95 -19.23
CA ARG A 72 -0.12 4.28 -20.54
C ARG A 72 -1.06 3.07 -20.51
N SER A 73 -2.06 3.13 -19.63
CA SER A 73 -2.99 2.04 -19.39
C SER A 73 -3.98 1.89 -20.56
N LEU A 74 -4.43 0.67 -20.80
CA LEU A 74 -5.51 0.36 -21.73
C LEU A 74 -6.89 0.73 -21.18
N TYR A 75 -7.03 0.88 -19.86
CA TYR A 75 -8.32 0.95 -19.17
C TYR A 75 -8.45 2.18 -18.26
N PHE A 76 -7.34 2.68 -17.74
CA PHE A 76 -7.30 3.72 -16.71
C PHE A 76 -6.73 5.04 -17.27
N PRO A 77 -7.56 6.08 -17.49
CA PRO A 77 -7.09 7.40 -17.89
C PRO A 77 -6.27 8.07 -16.78
N ASP A 78 -5.26 8.87 -17.17
CA ASP A 78 -4.38 9.59 -16.25
C ASP A 78 -5.14 10.60 -15.37
N GLU A 79 -6.32 11.03 -15.79
CA GLU A 79 -7.23 11.92 -15.07
C GLU A 79 -7.85 11.24 -13.83
N GLY A 80 -7.84 9.90 -13.77
CA GLY A 80 -8.16 9.17 -12.54
C GLY A 80 -7.06 9.28 -11.47
N ILE A 81 -5.86 9.76 -11.82
CA ILE A 81 -4.77 10.01 -10.87
C ILE A 81 -4.97 11.39 -10.24
N TYR A 82 -4.92 11.48 -8.91
CA TYR A 82 -5.15 12.73 -8.18
C TYR A 82 -4.28 13.88 -8.74
N PRO A 83 -4.88 14.93 -9.33
CA PRO A 83 -4.13 15.98 -10.01
C PRO A 83 -3.57 17.02 -9.05
N GLY A 84 -4.09 17.11 -7.82
CA GLY A 84 -3.71 18.13 -6.85
C GLY A 84 -2.31 17.96 -6.25
N HIS A 85 -1.59 16.88 -6.59
CA HIS A 85 -0.22 16.69 -6.14
C HIS A 85 0.63 15.90 -7.15
N PRO A 86 1.80 16.43 -7.59
CA PRO A 86 2.58 15.83 -8.68
C PRO A 86 3.14 14.44 -8.36
N ARG A 87 3.36 14.13 -7.07
CA ARG A 87 3.87 12.84 -6.59
C ARG A 87 3.16 11.64 -7.22
N PHE A 88 1.83 11.66 -7.37
CA PHE A 88 1.09 10.48 -7.82
C PHE A 88 1.33 10.14 -9.29
N LYS A 89 1.36 11.15 -10.17
CA LYS A 89 1.71 10.96 -11.59
C LYS A 89 3.18 10.58 -11.75
N THR A 90 4.07 11.23 -10.99
CA THR A 90 5.52 10.89 -10.98
C THR A 90 5.75 9.45 -10.55
N LEU A 91 5.13 9.01 -9.46
CA LEU A 91 5.25 7.65 -8.94
C LEU A 91 4.75 6.61 -9.95
N THR A 92 3.59 6.86 -10.57
CA THR A 92 3.02 5.99 -11.62
C THR A 92 3.99 5.84 -12.80
N ARG A 93 4.53 6.97 -13.29
CA ARG A 93 5.48 6.99 -14.41
C ARG A 93 6.78 6.27 -14.05
N ASN A 94 7.36 6.59 -12.90
CA ASN A 94 8.66 6.08 -12.48
C ASN A 94 8.64 4.58 -12.21
N ILE A 95 7.57 4.05 -11.60
CA ILE A 95 7.40 2.60 -11.40
C ILE A 95 7.38 1.89 -12.76
N ARG A 96 6.58 2.36 -13.71
CA ARG A 96 6.51 1.79 -15.07
C ARG A 96 7.84 1.87 -15.79
N MET A 97 8.53 3.02 -15.73
CA MET A 97 9.82 3.21 -16.39
C MET A 97 10.92 2.35 -15.77
N ARG A 98 10.98 2.26 -14.43
CA ARG A 98 11.94 1.39 -13.72
C ARG A 98 11.70 -0.08 -14.08
N ARG A 99 10.45 -0.52 -14.08
CA ARG A 99 10.07 -1.89 -14.43
C ARG A 99 10.43 -2.23 -15.89
N GLY A 100 10.44 -1.24 -16.78
CA GLY A 100 10.63 -1.40 -18.22
C GLY A 100 9.35 -1.78 -18.97
N GLU A 101 8.25 -2.00 -18.24
CA GLU A 101 6.94 -2.39 -18.75
C GLU A 101 5.83 -1.87 -17.82
N LYS A 102 4.57 -1.97 -18.25
CA LYS A 102 3.43 -1.70 -17.37
C LYS A 102 3.39 -2.73 -16.24
N VAL A 103 2.86 -2.33 -15.10
CA VAL A 103 2.47 -3.28 -14.06
C VAL A 103 1.44 -4.26 -14.64
N GLN A 104 1.50 -5.51 -14.22
CA GLN A 104 0.55 -6.54 -14.62
C GLN A 104 -0.13 -7.11 -13.40
N ILE A 105 -1.44 -6.97 -13.35
CA ILE A 105 -2.30 -7.51 -12.29
C ILE A 105 -3.24 -8.51 -12.95
N LYS A 106 -3.22 -9.75 -12.47
CA LYS A 106 -4.01 -10.85 -13.01
C LYS A 106 -4.88 -11.44 -11.92
N LEU A 107 -6.19 -11.41 -12.12
CA LEU A 107 -7.18 -12.01 -11.22
C LEU A 107 -7.99 -13.05 -11.98
N LYS A 108 -8.30 -14.18 -11.37
CA LYS A 108 -9.23 -15.15 -11.96
C LYS A 108 -10.65 -14.61 -11.87
N VAL A 109 -11.39 -14.70 -12.98
CA VAL A 109 -12.82 -14.37 -13.02
C VAL A 109 -13.62 -15.45 -12.30
N PHE A 110 -14.63 -15.06 -11.53
CA PHE A 110 -15.59 -16.00 -10.98
C PHE A 110 -16.41 -16.63 -12.11
N LYS A 111 -16.40 -17.97 -12.20
CA LYS A 111 -17.05 -18.73 -13.27
C LYS A 111 -18.49 -19.13 -12.89
N ASP A 112 -19.44 -18.26 -13.21
CA ASP A 112 -20.88 -18.57 -13.22
C ASP A 112 -21.33 -19.21 -14.56
N LYS A 113 -22.55 -19.75 -14.62
CA LYS A 113 -23.15 -20.48 -15.75
C LYS A 113 -23.04 -19.78 -17.10
N ASN A 114 -23.12 -18.45 -17.12
CA ASN A 114 -23.11 -17.64 -18.35
C ASN A 114 -21.85 -16.75 -18.47
N THR A 115 -20.78 -17.09 -17.76
CA THR A 115 -19.52 -16.33 -17.85
C THR A 115 -18.93 -16.46 -19.25
N ILE A 116 -18.73 -15.32 -19.92
CA ILE A 116 -18.17 -15.27 -21.26
C ILE A 116 -16.65 -15.38 -21.17
N LEU A 117 -16.07 -16.32 -21.91
CA LEU A 117 -14.63 -16.51 -22.06
C LEU A 117 -14.25 -16.39 -23.56
N PRO A 118 -13.09 -15.79 -23.89
CA PRO A 118 -12.16 -15.13 -22.97
C PRO A 118 -12.72 -13.85 -22.35
N VAL A 119 -12.31 -13.55 -21.13
CA VAL A 119 -12.55 -12.24 -20.50
C VAL A 119 -11.94 -11.15 -21.39
N GLU A 120 -12.62 -10.01 -21.51
CA GLU A 120 -12.14 -8.90 -22.36
C GLU A 120 -10.71 -8.46 -21.97
N GLY A 121 -9.79 -8.48 -22.93
CA GLY A 121 -8.39 -8.10 -22.67
C GLY A 121 -7.61 -9.11 -21.83
N ALA A 122 -8.10 -10.34 -21.67
CA ALA A 122 -7.34 -11.44 -21.10
C ALA A 122 -6.07 -11.74 -21.90
N PRO A 123 -4.96 -12.16 -21.25
CA PRO A 123 -3.79 -12.66 -21.95
C PRO A 123 -4.11 -13.89 -22.81
N GLU A 124 -3.42 -14.07 -23.93
CA GLU A 124 -3.69 -15.12 -24.94
C GLU A 124 -3.81 -16.54 -24.36
N ASN A 125 -2.96 -16.87 -23.38
CA ASN A 125 -2.92 -18.20 -22.74
C ASN A 125 -3.69 -18.28 -21.40
N GLU A 126 -4.43 -17.23 -21.02
CA GLU A 126 -5.12 -17.13 -19.73
C GLU A 126 -6.53 -16.54 -19.92
N PRO A 127 -7.44 -17.23 -20.62
CA PRO A 127 -8.74 -16.67 -21.03
C PRO A 127 -9.67 -16.32 -19.87
N ASP A 128 -9.42 -16.86 -18.68
CA ASP A 128 -10.19 -16.64 -17.45
C ASP A 128 -9.60 -15.56 -16.54
N VAL A 129 -8.75 -14.67 -17.07
CA VAL A 129 -8.09 -13.61 -16.32
C VAL A 129 -8.70 -12.24 -16.57
N VAL A 130 -9.12 -11.58 -15.50
CA VAL A 130 -9.36 -10.14 -15.46
C VAL A 130 -8.00 -9.44 -15.35
N HIS A 131 -7.58 -8.82 -16.44
CA HIS A 131 -6.29 -8.14 -16.54
C HIS A 131 -6.40 -6.66 -16.18
N LEU A 132 -5.52 -6.16 -15.30
CA LEU A 132 -5.42 -4.75 -14.94
C LEU A 132 -3.97 -4.29 -15.11
N ASP A 133 -3.75 -3.07 -15.62
CA ASP A 133 -2.43 -2.65 -16.12
C ASP A 133 -1.98 -1.26 -15.62
N ALA A 134 -2.57 -0.77 -14.54
CA ALA A 134 -2.29 0.56 -14.00
C ALA A 134 -2.18 0.56 -12.48
N MET A 135 -1.33 1.44 -11.95
CA MET A 135 -1.20 1.70 -10.51
C MET A 135 -2.55 2.07 -9.86
N GLY A 136 -3.40 2.79 -10.59
CA GLY A 136 -4.72 3.20 -10.12
C GLY A 136 -5.66 2.04 -9.76
N PHE A 137 -5.47 0.84 -10.31
CA PHE A 137 -6.29 -0.31 -9.93
C PHE A 137 -6.03 -0.83 -8.52
N GLY A 138 -4.82 -0.62 -8.01
CA GLY A 138 -4.45 -1.02 -6.66
C GLY A 138 -4.42 0.15 -5.69
N MET A 139 -3.62 1.19 -5.99
CA MET A 139 -3.54 2.39 -5.15
C MET A 139 -4.81 3.26 -5.21
N GLY A 140 -5.72 2.98 -6.14
CA GLY A 140 -7.08 3.53 -6.14
C GLY A 140 -8.04 2.79 -5.20
N CYS A 141 -7.61 1.68 -4.59
CA CYS A 141 -8.37 1.02 -3.53
C CYS A 141 -8.22 1.77 -2.20
N CYS A 142 -9.27 1.74 -1.38
CA CYS A 142 -9.27 2.27 -0.03
C CYS A 142 -8.93 1.17 0.99
N CYS A 143 -8.59 1.59 2.21
CA CYS A 143 -8.31 0.68 3.31
C CYS A 143 -8.57 1.34 4.67
N LEU A 144 -8.58 0.51 5.71
CA LEU A 144 -8.57 0.96 7.08
C LEU A 144 -7.17 0.69 7.67
N GLN A 145 -6.52 1.73 8.18
CA GLN A 145 -5.21 1.62 8.81
C GLN A 145 -5.26 2.17 10.23
N LEU A 146 -4.50 1.55 11.12
CA LEU A 146 -4.37 1.97 12.52
C LEU A 146 -2.91 2.25 12.81
N THR A 147 -2.62 3.31 13.56
CA THR A 147 -1.26 3.58 14.05
C THR A 147 -1.28 3.67 15.57
N PHE A 148 -0.41 2.89 16.19
CA PHE A 148 -0.22 2.82 17.64
C PHE A 148 1.12 3.47 17.98
N GLN A 149 1.17 4.24 19.06
CA GLN A 149 2.42 4.71 19.65
C GLN A 149 2.74 3.87 20.89
N ALA A 150 3.92 3.26 20.90
CA ALA A 150 4.42 2.53 22.05
C ALA A 150 5.17 3.46 23.02
N CYS A 151 5.43 2.98 24.24
CA CYS A 151 6.18 3.71 25.26
C CYS A 151 7.66 3.84 24.92
N ASN A 152 8.24 2.85 24.22
CA ASN A 152 9.64 2.82 23.81
C ASN A 152 9.84 1.92 22.57
N ILE A 153 11.08 1.80 22.12
CA ILE A 153 11.44 1.02 20.93
C ILE A 153 11.25 -0.49 21.16
N GLU A 154 11.53 -0.98 22.37
CA GLU A 154 11.40 -2.39 22.73
C GLU A 154 9.94 -2.85 22.62
N GLU A 155 9.02 -2.10 23.24
CA GLU A 155 7.59 -2.36 23.15
C GLU A 155 7.07 -2.21 21.72
N ALA A 156 7.53 -1.20 20.97
CA ALA A 156 7.14 -1.04 19.58
C ALA A 156 7.52 -2.27 18.72
N ARG A 157 8.69 -2.86 18.96
CA ARG A 157 9.14 -4.08 18.26
C ARG A 157 8.31 -5.29 18.66
N THR A 158 8.04 -5.46 19.95
CA THR A 158 7.17 -6.54 20.43
C THR A 158 5.76 -6.41 19.86
N LEU A 159 5.18 -5.21 19.84
CA LEU A 159 3.85 -4.96 19.29
C LEU A 159 3.81 -5.18 17.77
N TYR A 160 4.84 -4.76 17.03
CA TYR A 160 4.97 -5.05 15.59
C TYR A 160 4.93 -6.56 15.33
N ASP A 161 5.69 -7.33 16.10
CA ASP A 161 5.78 -8.78 15.97
C ASP A 161 4.48 -9.49 16.38
N GLN A 162 3.84 -9.06 17.47
CA GLN A 162 2.60 -9.67 17.95
C GLN A 162 1.41 -9.42 17.02
N LEU A 163 1.34 -8.25 16.38
CA LEU A 163 0.28 -7.93 15.42
C LEU A 163 0.50 -8.56 14.04
N THR A 164 1.73 -8.97 13.73
CA THR A 164 2.09 -9.53 12.42
C THR A 164 1.26 -10.77 12.06
N PRO A 165 1.13 -11.81 12.91
CA PRO A 165 0.29 -12.98 12.62
C PRO A 165 -1.19 -12.65 12.40
N LEU A 166 -1.69 -11.57 12.98
CA LEU A 166 -3.08 -11.12 12.79
C LEU A 166 -3.29 -10.49 11.41
N CYS A 167 -2.24 -10.08 10.70
CA CYS A 167 -2.38 -9.39 9.44
C CYS A 167 -3.16 -10.16 8.35
N PRO A 168 -2.78 -11.40 7.98
CA PRO A 168 -3.53 -12.18 7.01
C PRO A 168 -4.94 -12.56 7.52
N ILE A 169 -5.11 -12.76 8.84
CA ILE A 169 -6.41 -13.07 9.45
C ILE A 169 -7.36 -11.89 9.29
N MET A 170 -6.90 -10.68 9.64
CA MET A 170 -7.70 -9.46 9.53
C MET A 170 -7.95 -9.07 8.08
N LEU A 171 -7.00 -9.32 7.16
CA LEU A 171 -7.25 -9.16 5.72
C LEU A 171 -8.44 -10.02 5.28
N ALA A 172 -8.42 -11.31 5.59
CA ALA A 172 -9.49 -12.24 5.22
C ALA A 172 -10.81 -11.90 5.92
N LEU A 173 -10.76 -11.59 7.22
CA LEU A 173 -11.95 -11.24 8.00
C LEU A 173 -12.65 -9.97 7.49
N THR A 174 -11.88 -9.02 6.97
CA THR A 174 -12.40 -7.73 6.50
C THR A 174 -12.69 -7.69 5.01
N ALA A 175 -12.50 -8.80 4.27
CA ALA A 175 -12.62 -8.88 2.81
C ALA A 175 -13.79 -8.06 2.23
N ALA A 176 -13.50 -7.08 1.37
CA ALA A 176 -14.50 -6.16 0.82
C ALA A 176 -14.23 -5.72 -0.63
N SER A 177 -13.52 -6.53 -1.42
CA SER A 177 -13.19 -6.22 -2.80
C SER A 177 -13.35 -7.41 -3.78
N PRO A 178 -14.57 -7.95 -3.95
CA PRO A 178 -14.80 -9.12 -4.82
C PRO A 178 -14.96 -8.79 -6.32
N VAL A 179 -15.01 -7.51 -6.69
CA VAL A 179 -15.28 -7.06 -8.07
C VAL A 179 -14.15 -6.19 -8.57
N TYR A 180 -13.64 -6.46 -9.78
CA TYR A 180 -12.63 -5.65 -10.47
C TYR A 180 -12.99 -5.44 -11.93
N ARG A 181 -12.91 -4.19 -12.40
CA ARG A 181 -13.15 -3.81 -13.80
C ARG A 181 -14.46 -4.37 -14.36
N GLY A 182 -15.50 -4.41 -13.53
CA GLY A 182 -16.84 -4.91 -13.89
C GLY A 182 -17.02 -6.43 -13.82
N TYR A 183 -16.02 -7.18 -13.36
CA TYR A 183 -16.06 -8.63 -13.25
C TYR A 183 -16.03 -9.07 -11.79
N LEU A 184 -16.86 -10.05 -11.42
CA LEU A 184 -16.67 -10.80 -10.18
C LEU A 184 -15.39 -11.62 -10.31
N THR A 185 -14.56 -11.61 -9.27
CA THR A 185 -13.28 -12.34 -9.23
C THR A 185 -13.28 -13.41 -8.17
N GLU A 186 -12.36 -14.38 -8.27
CA GLU A 186 -12.13 -15.41 -7.23
C GLU A 186 -11.34 -14.89 -6.01
N SER A 187 -11.17 -13.57 -5.89
CA SER A 187 -10.47 -12.90 -4.80
C SER A 187 -11.40 -11.91 -4.13
N ASP A 188 -11.50 -11.98 -2.81
CA ASP A 188 -12.35 -11.07 -2.02
C ASP A 188 -11.57 -9.93 -1.37
N CYS A 189 -10.24 -9.91 -1.52
CA CYS A 189 -9.33 -8.96 -0.87
C CYS A 189 -8.47 -8.20 -1.88
N ARG A 190 -8.11 -6.95 -1.54
CA ARG A 190 -7.35 -6.07 -2.46
C ARG A 190 -5.85 -6.35 -2.52
N TRP A 191 -5.33 -7.12 -1.57
CA TRP A 191 -3.90 -7.14 -1.26
C TRP A 191 -3.01 -7.48 -2.46
N ASN A 192 -3.36 -8.52 -3.20
CA ASN A 192 -2.59 -8.93 -4.38
C ASN A 192 -2.70 -7.91 -5.53
N VAL A 193 -3.84 -7.23 -5.65
CA VAL A 193 -4.06 -6.17 -6.64
C VAL A 193 -3.16 -4.98 -6.34
N ILE A 194 -3.20 -4.48 -5.10
CA ILE A 194 -2.38 -3.34 -4.71
C ILE A 194 -0.88 -3.67 -4.71
N SER A 195 -0.51 -4.88 -4.29
CA SER A 195 0.87 -5.39 -4.36
C SER A 195 1.43 -5.31 -5.78
N ALA A 196 0.68 -5.86 -6.75
CA ALA A 196 1.08 -5.88 -8.15
C ALA A 196 1.02 -4.49 -8.81
N SER A 197 0.12 -3.60 -8.36
CA SER A 197 -0.08 -2.26 -8.94
C SER A 197 1.12 -1.32 -8.80
N VAL A 198 2.01 -1.60 -7.85
CA VAL A 198 3.25 -0.83 -7.62
C VAL A 198 4.50 -1.70 -7.65
N ASP A 199 4.39 -2.91 -8.20
CA ASP A 199 5.53 -3.79 -8.37
C ASP A 199 6.44 -3.26 -9.46
N CYS A 200 7.51 -2.57 -9.04
CA CYS A 200 8.49 -1.98 -9.94
C CYS A 200 9.61 -2.94 -10.34
N ARG A 201 9.57 -4.21 -9.92
CA ARG A 201 10.66 -5.17 -10.15
C ARG A 201 10.90 -5.44 -11.63
N THR A 202 12.15 -5.35 -12.07
CA THR A 202 12.55 -5.74 -13.43
C THR A 202 12.43 -7.25 -13.65
N ASP A 203 12.62 -7.71 -14.89
CA ASP A 203 12.73 -9.14 -15.20
C ASP A 203 13.88 -9.82 -14.45
N GLU A 204 15.00 -9.13 -14.25
CA GLU A 204 16.16 -9.66 -13.52
C GLU A 204 15.84 -9.82 -12.03
N GLU A 205 15.22 -8.80 -11.43
CA GLU A 205 14.81 -8.83 -10.02
C GLU A 205 13.75 -9.91 -9.76
N ARG A 206 12.84 -10.15 -10.72
CA ARG A 206 11.85 -11.24 -10.65
C ARG A 206 12.44 -12.63 -10.95
N GLY A 207 13.71 -12.71 -11.36
CA GLY A 207 14.38 -13.96 -11.71
C GLY A 207 13.97 -14.55 -13.06
N LEU A 208 13.28 -13.77 -13.91
CA LEU A 208 12.94 -14.15 -15.29
C LEU A 208 14.15 -14.06 -16.23
N LYS A 209 15.12 -13.20 -15.87
CA LYS A 209 16.42 -13.07 -16.55
C LYS A 209 17.56 -13.18 -15.53
N PRO A 210 18.78 -13.59 -15.95
CA PRO A 210 19.96 -13.52 -15.10
C PRO A 210 20.25 -12.07 -14.66
N LEU A 211 20.80 -11.89 -13.45
CA LEU A 211 21.23 -10.56 -12.97
C LEU A 211 22.41 -10.07 -13.82
N LYS A 212 22.30 -8.85 -14.35
CA LYS A 212 23.37 -8.13 -15.06
C LYS A 212 23.44 -6.68 -14.62
N GLU A 213 22.29 -6.00 -14.64
CA GLU A 213 22.18 -4.57 -14.28
C GLU A 213 21.68 -4.40 -12.84
N ASN A 214 20.80 -5.30 -12.37
CA ASN A 214 20.26 -5.25 -11.02
C ASN A 214 21.15 -6.00 -10.02
N LYS A 215 21.25 -5.47 -8.78
CA LYS A 215 22.07 -6.04 -7.70
C LYS A 215 21.42 -7.26 -7.02
N PHE A 216 20.09 -7.30 -6.96
CA PHE A 216 19.35 -8.27 -6.15
C PHE A 216 18.31 -9.01 -6.99
N ARG A 217 18.12 -10.30 -6.71
CA ARG A 217 16.83 -10.96 -6.99
C ARG A 217 15.90 -10.64 -5.84
N ILE A 218 14.66 -10.25 -6.10
CA ILE A 218 13.73 -9.81 -5.06
C ILE A 218 12.43 -10.58 -5.18
N SER A 219 12.12 -11.37 -4.15
CA SER A 219 11.00 -12.31 -4.12
C SER A 219 9.62 -11.64 -4.14
N LYS A 220 9.51 -10.46 -3.51
CA LYS A 220 8.23 -9.76 -3.31
C LYS A 220 8.22 -8.36 -3.91
N SER A 221 7.02 -7.85 -4.17
CA SER A 221 6.83 -6.43 -4.52
C SER A 221 7.27 -5.54 -3.35
N ARG A 222 7.52 -4.25 -3.62
CA ARG A 222 7.74 -3.26 -2.54
C ARG A 222 6.47 -2.99 -1.71
N TYR A 223 5.32 -3.41 -2.23
CA TYR A 223 4.07 -3.51 -1.48
C TYR A 223 3.77 -4.99 -1.27
N ASP A 224 3.93 -5.50 -0.05
CA ASP A 224 3.69 -6.92 0.25
C ASP A 224 3.60 -7.19 1.76
N SER A 225 3.44 -8.42 2.22
CA SER A 225 3.55 -8.74 3.65
C SER A 225 4.89 -8.29 4.24
N ILE A 226 4.99 -8.23 5.56
CA ILE A 226 6.29 -8.03 6.22
C ILE A 226 7.31 -9.11 5.79
N ASP A 227 8.59 -8.80 6.01
CA ASP A 227 9.71 -9.67 5.64
C ASP A 227 10.48 -10.21 6.86
N SER A 228 10.38 -9.55 8.02
CA SER A 228 11.10 -9.96 9.22
C SER A 228 10.43 -9.48 10.50
N TYR A 229 10.52 -10.31 11.54
CA TYR A 229 10.26 -9.94 12.94
C TYR A 229 11.42 -9.11 13.49
N LEU A 230 11.09 -8.19 14.40
CA LEU A 230 11.99 -7.18 14.92
C LEU A 230 12.37 -7.41 16.37
N SER A 231 11.58 -8.12 17.18
CA SER A 231 11.90 -8.36 18.59
C SER A 231 12.86 -9.55 18.78
N LYS A 232 13.56 -9.59 19.91
CA LYS A 232 14.44 -10.72 20.27
C LYS A 232 13.68 -12.04 20.34
N ASP A 233 12.45 -12.01 20.85
CA ASP A 233 11.60 -13.21 20.95
C ASP A 233 11.09 -13.66 19.58
N GLY A 234 10.94 -12.71 18.65
CA GLY A 234 10.52 -12.94 17.26
C GLY A 234 11.63 -13.51 16.36
N GLU A 235 12.91 -13.30 16.70
CA GLU A 235 14.07 -13.67 15.86
C GLU A 235 14.05 -15.13 15.41
N LYS A 236 13.67 -16.05 16.30
CA LYS A 236 13.59 -17.50 16.00
C LYS A 236 12.54 -17.85 14.94
N TYR A 237 11.64 -16.95 14.61
CA TYR A 237 10.61 -17.10 13.57
C TYR A 237 10.99 -16.43 12.24
N ASN A 238 12.18 -15.81 12.15
CA ASN A 238 12.73 -15.35 10.87
C ASN A 238 13.33 -16.52 10.09
N ASP A 239 12.45 -17.41 9.61
CA ASP A 239 12.81 -18.64 8.88
C ASP A 239 12.80 -18.50 7.36
N VAL A 240 12.35 -17.34 6.85
CA VAL A 240 12.40 -16.99 5.43
C VAL A 240 13.69 -16.21 5.12
N PRO A 241 14.47 -16.59 4.09
CA PRO A 241 15.67 -15.85 3.71
C PRO A 241 15.37 -14.38 3.39
N LEU A 242 15.99 -13.47 4.16
CA LEU A 242 15.86 -12.03 3.98
C LEU A 242 16.98 -11.50 3.09
N ILE A 243 16.61 -10.84 2.00
CA ILE A 243 17.56 -10.18 1.09
C ILE A 243 17.74 -8.74 1.55
N TYR A 244 18.97 -8.30 1.80
CA TYR A 244 19.27 -6.95 2.25
C TYR A 244 20.59 -6.44 1.68
N ASP A 245 20.79 -5.13 1.69
CA ASP A 245 22.07 -4.54 1.27
C ASP A 245 23.11 -4.64 2.40
N GLU A 246 24.14 -5.47 2.21
CA GLU A 246 25.20 -5.68 3.21
C GLU A 246 25.93 -4.39 3.59
N ALA A 247 26.13 -3.45 2.66
CA ALA A 247 26.81 -2.19 2.94
C ALA A 247 25.96 -1.30 3.87
N VAL A 248 24.64 -1.26 3.63
CA VAL A 248 23.69 -0.54 4.49
C VAL A 248 23.61 -1.21 5.86
N TYR A 249 23.52 -2.54 5.89
CA TYR A 249 23.51 -3.31 7.12
C TYR A 249 24.76 -3.02 7.97
N ASN A 250 25.96 -3.12 7.40
CA ASN A 250 27.22 -2.88 8.12
C ASN A 250 27.29 -1.45 8.66
N ARG A 251 26.91 -0.44 7.85
CA ARG A 251 26.86 0.97 8.30
C ARG A 251 25.92 1.16 9.49
N LEU A 252 24.77 0.50 9.51
CA LEU A 252 23.82 0.55 10.63
C LEU A 252 24.39 -0.13 11.90
N ARG A 253 25.06 -1.28 11.74
CA ARG A 253 25.70 -2.01 12.85
C ARG A 253 26.84 -1.19 13.47
N GLU A 254 27.69 -0.58 12.63
CA GLU A 254 28.77 0.33 13.06
C GLU A 254 28.20 1.57 13.78
N GLY A 255 27.03 2.05 13.35
CA GLY A 255 26.26 3.10 14.02
C GLY A 255 25.55 2.69 15.31
N GLY A 256 25.71 1.44 15.77
CA GLY A 256 25.15 0.94 17.03
C GLY A 256 23.72 0.40 16.95
N ILE A 257 23.11 0.31 15.76
CA ILE A 257 21.78 -0.30 15.57
C ILE A 257 21.93 -1.82 15.66
N ASP A 258 21.08 -2.50 16.44
CA ASP A 258 21.14 -3.95 16.63
C ASP A 258 20.89 -4.76 15.33
N HIS A 259 21.22 -6.04 15.36
CA HIS A 259 21.16 -6.92 14.19
C HIS A 259 19.80 -6.94 13.49
N LEU A 260 18.72 -7.16 14.24
CA LEU A 260 17.38 -7.35 13.66
C LEU A 260 16.87 -6.06 13.02
N LEU A 261 17.04 -4.93 13.70
CA LEU A 261 16.62 -3.64 13.17
C LEU A 261 17.51 -3.20 11.99
N ALA A 262 18.82 -3.47 12.06
CA ALA A 262 19.74 -3.19 10.95
C ALA A 262 19.38 -4.02 9.70
N GLN A 263 19.07 -5.30 9.87
CA GLN A 263 18.62 -6.16 8.76
C GLN A 263 17.31 -5.68 8.17
N HIS A 264 16.32 -5.34 9.01
CA HIS A 264 15.04 -4.80 8.55
C HIS A 264 15.23 -3.54 7.70
N ILE A 265 15.97 -2.54 8.19
CA ILE A 265 16.21 -1.30 7.45
C ILE A 265 17.02 -1.60 6.18
N ALA A 266 18.07 -2.41 6.25
CA ALA A 266 18.87 -2.77 5.08
C ALA A 266 18.06 -3.52 4.00
N HIS A 267 17.03 -4.28 4.38
CA HIS A 267 16.08 -4.88 3.45
C HIS A 267 15.25 -3.81 2.73
N LEU A 268 14.73 -2.80 3.44
CA LEU A 268 13.96 -1.72 2.79
C LEU A 268 14.78 -0.97 1.74
N PHE A 269 16.09 -0.86 1.98
CA PHE A 269 17.07 -0.17 1.12
C PHE A 269 17.53 -0.98 -0.09
N ILE A 270 17.03 -2.21 -0.31
CA ILE A 270 17.23 -2.90 -1.61
C ILE A 270 16.38 -2.27 -2.73
N ARG A 271 15.50 -1.32 -2.39
CA ARG A 271 14.60 -0.64 -3.32
C ARG A 271 15.16 0.72 -3.72
N ASP A 272 15.01 1.04 -4.99
CA ASP A 272 15.28 2.40 -5.47
C ASP A 272 14.18 3.38 -5.05
N THR A 273 14.57 4.66 -4.92
CA THR A 273 13.65 5.78 -4.80
C THR A 273 12.82 5.91 -6.08
N VAL A 274 11.49 6.01 -5.93
CA VAL A 274 10.56 6.10 -7.07
C VAL A 274 9.87 7.46 -7.18
N SER A 275 10.14 8.38 -6.24
CA SER A 275 9.69 9.77 -6.32
C SER A 275 10.58 10.64 -5.45
N LEU A 276 11.29 11.59 -6.05
CA LEU A 276 12.11 12.58 -5.33
C LEU A 276 11.92 13.93 -6.01
N PHE A 277 11.74 14.98 -5.22
CA PHE A 277 11.66 16.35 -5.72
C PHE A 277 13.04 16.96 -5.83
N SER A 278 13.28 17.78 -6.86
CA SER A 278 14.57 18.44 -7.11
C SER A 278 15.05 19.26 -5.91
N GLU A 279 14.11 19.91 -5.23
CA GLU A 279 14.34 20.75 -4.06
C GLU A 279 14.76 19.94 -2.83
N LYS A 280 14.53 18.62 -2.86
CA LYS A 280 14.78 17.69 -1.76
C LYS A 280 16.00 16.80 -2.01
N VAL A 281 16.77 17.05 -3.08
CA VAL A 281 17.99 16.29 -3.39
C VAL A 281 19.07 16.51 -2.34
N CYS A 282 19.31 17.77 -1.96
CA CYS A 282 20.28 18.12 -0.92
C CYS A 282 19.53 18.44 0.38
N GLN A 283 19.89 17.77 1.48
CA GLN A 283 19.26 17.92 2.79
C GLN A 283 20.29 17.98 3.91
N ASN A 284 19.84 18.39 5.09
CA ASN A 284 20.64 18.32 6.30
C ASN A 284 20.29 17.03 7.07
N ASP A 285 21.09 15.98 6.92
CA ASP A 285 20.87 14.66 7.55
C ASP A 285 20.76 14.69 9.08
N LYS A 286 21.14 15.80 9.74
CA LYS A 286 20.98 15.98 11.20
C LYS A 286 19.58 16.46 11.61
N GLU A 287 18.84 17.05 10.70
CA GLU A 287 17.56 17.73 10.96
C GLU A 287 16.42 17.14 10.12
N ASP A 288 16.75 16.67 8.92
CA ASP A 288 15.80 16.16 7.94
C ASP A 288 15.83 14.63 7.86
N THR A 289 14.66 14.04 7.63
CA THR A 289 14.50 12.60 7.41
C THR A 289 13.84 12.25 6.09
N ASP A 290 13.65 13.21 5.16
CA ASP A 290 12.88 12.94 3.93
C ASP A 290 13.57 11.87 3.06
N HIS A 291 14.90 11.79 3.05
CA HIS A 291 15.63 10.75 2.31
C HIS A 291 15.33 9.34 2.85
N PHE A 292 15.32 9.19 4.18
CA PHE A 292 14.90 7.94 4.82
C PHE A 292 13.41 7.66 4.54
N GLU A 293 12.55 8.67 4.71
CA GLU A 293 11.12 8.56 4.44
C GLU A 293 10.82 8.27 2.97
N ASN A 294 11.69 8.62 2.03
CA ASN A 294 11.53 8.28 0.62
C ASN A 294 11.47 6.76 0.43
N ILE A 295 12.41 6.04 1.06
CA ILE A 295 12.47 4.58 1.03
C ILE A 295 11.40 3.98 1.96
N GLN A 296 11.31 4.48 3.20
CA GLN A 296 10.39 3.93 4.19
C GLN A 296 8.91 4.08 3.79
N SER A 297 8.51 5.27 3.32
CA SER A 297 7.12 5.52 2.92
C SER A 297 6.70 4.77 1.66
N THR A 298 7.67 4.27 0.88
CA THR A 298 7.43 3.52 -0.37
C THR A 298 7.77 2.03 -0.27
N ASN A 299 8.10 1.54 0.92
CA ASN A 299 7.93 0.14 1.27
C ASN A 299 6.60 0.03 2.02
N TRP A 300 5.61 -0.60 1.37
CA TRP A 300 4.24 -0.65 1.87
C TRP A 300 3.93 -2.06 2.35
N GLN A 301 4.22 -2.32 3.62
CA GLN A 301 4.02 -3.63 4.20
C GLN A 301 2.66 -3.80 4.90
N THR A 302 2.30 -5.03 5.31
CA THR A 302 1.14 -5.28 6.20
C THR A 302 1.29 -4.61 7.57
N MET A 303 2.53 -4.56 8.08
CA MET A 303 2.91 -3.75 9.23
C MET A 303 3.97 -2.74 8.82
N ARG A 304 3.96 -1.55 9.42
CA ARG A 304 5.07 -0.60 9.29
C ARG A 304 5.59 -0.17 10.65
N PHE A 305 6.89 -0.32 10.85
CA PHE A 305 7.61 0.18 12.02
C PHE A 305 8.07 1.61 11.76
N LYS A 306 7.58 2.59 12.52
CA LYS A 306 7.74 4.02 12.24
C LYS A 306 8.66 4.66 13.29
N PRO A 307 9.89 5.05 12.93
CA PRO A 307 10.76 5.83 13.79
C PRO A 307 10.11 7.17 14.21
N PRO A 308 10.53 7.73 15.35
CA PRO A 308 10.11 9.07 15.74
C PRO A 308 10.65 10.11 14.73
N PRO A 309 9.83 11.08 14.30
CA PRO A 309 10.33 12.20 13.52
C PRO A 309 11.26 13.07 14.38
N PRO A 310 12.32 13.65 13.79
CA PRO A 310 13.21 14.56 14.50
C PRO A 310 12.42 15.76 15.03
N ASN A 311 12.86 16.31 16.17
CA ASN A 311 12.29 17.52 16.77
C ASN A 311 10.77 17.45 17.04
N SER A 312 10.24 16.26 17.35
CA SER A 312 8.83 16.06 17.69
C SER A 312 8.65 15.30 19.00
N SER A 313 7.47 15.40 19.61
CA SER A 313 7.07 14.60 20.77
C SER A 313 6.53 13.21 20.40
N ILE A 314 6.51 12.87 19.11
CA ILE A 314 5.97 11.61 18.61
C ILE A 314 7.01 10.50 18.85
N GLY A 315 6.58 9.42 19.49
CA GLY A 315 7.42 8.27 19.81
C GLY A 315 7.53 7.24 18.68
N TRP A 316 8.08 6.07 19.04
CA TRP A 316 8.09 4.89 18.18
C TRP A 316 6.67 4.39 17.96
N ARG A 317 6.33 4.16 16.69
CA ARG A 317 4.97 3.75 16.31
C ARG A 317 4.99 2.48 15.47
N VAL A 318 3.89 1.76 15.50
CA VAL A 318 3.59 0.67 14.58
C VAL A 318 2.28 0.95 13.88
N GLU A 319 2.20 0.62 12.60
CA GLU A 319 1.03 0.85 11.78
C GLU A 319 0.52 -0.48 11.22
N PHE A 320 -0.71 -0.83 11.58
CA PHE A 320 -1.45 -2.01 11.14
C PHE A 320 -2.24 -1.64 9.87
N ARG A 321 -1.91 -2.27 8.74
CA ARG A 321 -2.32 -1.84 7.39
C ARG A 321 -3.18 -2.81 6.55
N PRO A 322 -3.47 -4.07 6.97
CA PRO A 322 -4.11 -5.03 6.07
C PRO A 322 -5.60 -4.76 5.87
N CYS A 323 -6.31 -4.21 6.85
CA CYS A 323 -7.78 -4.15 6.83
C CYS A 323 -8.34 -3.43 5.60
N GLU A 324 -9.35 -4.07 5.01
CA GLU A 324 -10.19 -3.48 3.97
C GLU A 324 -11.12 -2.42 4.60
N ALA A 325 -11.46 -1.38 3.85
CA ALA A 325 -12.43 -0.39 4.31
C ALA A 325 -13.84 -0.97 4.23
N GLN A 326 -14.62 -0.80 5.30
CA GLN A 326 -16.01 -1.26 5.36
C GLN A 326 -16.98 -0.15 4.97
N ILE A 327 -18.21 -0.50 4.62
CA ILE A 327 -19.21 0.46 4.11
C ILE A 327 -19.61 1.47 5.18
N THR A 328 -19.85 1.00 6.41
CA THR A 328 -20.36 1.85 7.50
C THR A 328 -19.26 2.32 8.44
N ASP A 329 -19.47 3.49 9.04
CA ASP A 329 -18.56 4.00 10.07
C ASP A 329 -18.53 3.10 11.32
N PHE A 330 -19.66 2.40 11.60
CA PHE A 330 -19.76 1.41 12.67
C PHE A 330 -18.84 0.21 12.43
N GLU A 331 -18.89 -0.42 11.25
CA GLU A 331 -18.04 -1.59 10.94
C GLU A 331 -16.54 -1.22 11.00
N ASN A 332 -16.18 -0.06 10.44
CA ASN A 332 -14.80 0.43 10.51
C ASN A 332 -14.38 0.71 11.97
N ALA A 333 -15.23 1.32 12.78
CA ALA A 333 -14.96 1.55 14.19
C ALA A 333 -14.86 0.24 14.99
N ALA A 334 -15.70 -0.76 14.69
CA ALA A 334 -15.66 -2.07 15.33
C ALA A 334 -14.35 -2.80 15.04
N ILE A 335 -13.87 -2.77 13.79
CA ILE A 335 -12.55 -3.32 13.43
C ILE A 335 -11.45 -2.55 14.16
N VAL A 336 -11.55 -1.22 14.25
CA VAL A 336 -10.58 -0.42 15.02
C VAL A 336 -10.53 -0.87 16.47
N CYS A 337 -11.70 -0.98 17.13
CA CYS A 337 -11.78 -1.41 18.52
C CYS A 337 -11.23 -2.82 18.70
N PHE A 338 -11.55 -3.74 17.79
CA PHE A 338 -11.07 -5.13 17.83
C PHE A 338 -9.55 -5.23 17.78
N VAL A 339 -8.87 -4.49 16.89
CA VAL A 339 -7.40 -4.57 16.76
C VAL A 339 -6.69 -3.91 17.95
N VAL A 340 -7.33 -2.93 18.60
CA VAL A 340 -6.76 -2.24 19.77
C VAL A 340 -6.95 -3.05 21.07
N CYS A 341 -7.99 -3.88 21.17
CA CYS A 341 -8.30 -4.69 22.37
C CYS A 341 -7.42 -5.94 22.46
#